data_AF-A0A531MG84-F1
#
_entry.id   AF-A0A531MG84-F1
#
_cell.length_a   1.000
_cell.length_b   1.000
_cell.length_c   1.000
_cell.angle_alpha   90.00
_cell.angle_beta   90.00
_cell.angle_gamma   90.00
#
_symmetry.space_group_name_H-M   'P 1'
#
loop_
_entity.id
_entity.type
_entity.pdbx_description
1 polymer ?
#
loop_
_entity_poly.entity_id
_entity_poly.type
_entity_poly.pdbx_seq_one_letter_code
_entity_poly.pdbx_strand_id
1 'polypeptide(L)'
;MEAMTKADADKLDKGLAMHGGRPLRPRDAATLILLDRKGDDVLVLMGRRHAAHAFMPGKFVFPGGRTDPADSRIPTATALNQHEEAKL
;
A
#
# COMPACT_ATOMS: atom_id res chain seq x y z
N MET A 1 6.81 16.50 -11.39
CA MET A 1 5.54 15.79 -11.16
C MET A 1 4.78 16.59 -10.13
N GLU A 2 3.57 17.03 -10.48
CA GLU A 2 2.73 17.82 -9.58
C GLU A 2 2.12 16.88 -8.53
N ALA A 3 2.23 17.24 -7.24
CA ALA A 3 1.68 16.43 -6.16
C ALA A 3 0.15 16.53 -6.17
N MET A 4 -0.53 15.40 -5.96
CA MET A 4 -1.99 15.33 -5.92
C MET A 4 -2.49 15.37 -4.49
N THR A 5 -3.61 16.07 -4.24
CA THR A 5 -4.29 15.95 -2.96
C THR A 5 -4.99 14.60 -2.86
N LYS A 6 -5.32 14.17 -1.63
CA LYS A 6 -6.16 12.98 -1.41
C LYS A 6 -7.47 13.06 -2.20
N ALA A 7 -8.13 14.22 -2.21
CA ALA A 7 -9.38 14.42 -2.92
C ALA A 7 -9.22 14.22 -4.43
N ASP A 8 -8.06 14.56 -5.00
CA ASP A 8 -7.81 14.37 -6.43
C ASP A 8 -7.52 12.91 -6.76
N ALA A 9 -6.81 12.18 -5.88
CA ALA A 9 -6.65 10.73 -6.00
C ALA A 9 -8.01 10.00 -5.93
N ASP A 10 -8.86 10.37 -4.97
CA ASP A 10 -10.19 9.77 -4.80
C ASP A 10 -11.10 10.01 -6.02
N LYS A 11 -11.05 11.21 -6.63
CA LYS A 11 -11.80 11.52 -7.87
C LYS A 11 -11.38 10.63 -9.04
N LEU A 12 -10.11 10.26 -9.12
CA LEU A 12 -9.59 9.36 -10.15
C LEU A 12 -9.97 7.89 -9.87
N ASP A 13 -10.20 7.54 -8.61
CA ASP A 13 -10.53 6.19 -8.15
C ASP A 13 -12.05 5.89 -8.12
N LYS A 14 -12.79 6.19 -9.19
CA LYS A 14 -14.23 5.88 -9.28
C LYS A 14 -14.53 4.38 -9.21
N GLY A 15 -15.51 4.02 -8.38
CA GLY A 15 -16.19 2.70 -8.37
C GLY A 15 -15.46 1.60 -7.59
N LEU A 16 -16.04 1.23 -6.44
CA LEU A 16 -16.00 -0.14 -5.94
C LEU A 16 -17.39 -0.71 -6.22
N ALA A 17 -17.53 -1.54 -7.26
CA ALA A 17 -18.71 -2.37 -7.36
C ALA A 17 -18.61 -3.41 -6.24
N MET A 18 -19.44 -3.27 -5.20
CA MET A 18 -19.64 -4.34 -4.24
C MET A 18 -20.28 -5.51 -5.00
N HIS A 19 -19.47 -6.48 -5.39
CA HIS A 19 -19.98 -7.72 -5.94
C HIS A 19 -20.73 -8.46 -4.83
N GLY A 20 -22.04 -8.70 -5.02
CA GLY A 20 -22.94 -9.39 -4.09
C GLY A 20 -22.66 -10.89 -3.93
N GLY A 21 -21.38 -11.29 -3.90
CA GLY A 21 -20.93 -12.66 -3.75
C GLY A 21 -20.64 -13.04 -2.30
N ARG A 22 -20.38 -14.33 -2.08
CA ARG A 22 -19.93 -14.84 -0.78
C ARG A 22 -18.62 -14.16 -0.37
N PRO A 23 -18.45 -13.74 0.90
CA PRO A 23 -17.21 -13.16 1.40
C PRO A 23 -16.01 -14.08 1.11
N LEU A 24 -14.95 -13.51 0.54
CA LEU A 24 -13.69 -14.21 0.31
C LEU A 24 -12.89 -14.26 1.60
N ARG A 25 -12.17 -15.37 1.86
CA ARG A 25 -11.22 -15.45 2.97
C ARG A 25 -10.04 -14.49 2.69
N PRO A 26 -9.73 -13.56 3.61
CA PRO A 26 -8.56 -12.69 3.48
C PRO A 26 -7.27 -13.49 3.31
N ARG A 27 -6.31 -12.91 2.59
CA ARG A 27 -4.94 -13.43 2.45
C ARG A 27 -3.97 -12.43 3.05
N ASP A 28 -2.92 -12.94 3.65
CA ASP A 28 -1.86 -12.11 4.22
C ASP A 28 -1.17 -11.30 3.13
N ALA A 29 -0.97 -10.02 3.43
CA ALA A 29 -0.35 -9.04 2.55
C ALA A 29 0.33 -7.97 3.41
N ALA A 30 1.40 -7.41 2.87
CA ALA A 30 2.13 -6.30 3.48
C ALA A 30 2.09 -5.09 2.56
N THR A 31 2.10 -3.90 3.16
CA THR A 31 2.18 -2.62 2.46
C THR A 31 3.30 -1.78 3.05
N LEU A 32 3.97 -1.00 2.19
CA LEU A 32 4.96 -0.01 2.57
C LEU A 32 4.38 1.38 2.36
N ILE A 33 4.36 2.20 3.41
CA ILE A 33 3.96 3.61 3.33
C ILE A 33 5.22 4.46 3.46
N LEU A 34 5.59 5.14 2.38
CA LEU A 34 6.72 6.06 2.36
C LEU A 34 6.22 7.48 2.53
N LEU A 35 6.75 8.16 3.55
CA LEU A 35 6.44 9.55 3.88
C LEU A 35 7.62 10.43 3.49
N ASP A 36 7.38 11.44 2.67
CA ASP A 36 8.32 12.54 2.41
C ASP A 36 7.79 13.78 3.12
N ARG A 37 8.51 14.22 4.16
CA ARG A 37 8.11 15.34 5.02
C ARG A 37 8.87 16.58 4.57
N LYS A 38 8.18 17.57 3.99
CA LYS A 38 8.75 18.82 3.49
C LYS A 38 8.05 20.01 4.12
N GLY A 39 8.69 20.61 5.12
CA GLY A 39 8.06 21.68 5.90
C GLY A 39 6.82 21.16 6.62
N ASP A 40 5.71 21.86 6.43
CA ASP A 40 4.41 21.49 7.02
C ASP A 40 3.65 20.44 6.20
N ASP A 41 4.14 20.11 5.00
CA ASP A 41 3.51 19.14 4.11
C ASP A 41 4.07 17.72 4.33
N VAL A 42 3.16 16.74 4.31
CA VAL A 42 3.49 15.31 4.28
C VAL A 42 3.02 14.73 2.95
N LEU A 43 3.98 14.35 2.12
CA LEU A 43 3.74 13.66 0.86
C LEU A 43 3.79 12.15 1.10
N VAL A 44 2.91 11.41 0.43
CA VAL A 44 2.87 9.95 0.50
C VAL A 44 3.08 9.37 -0.89
N LEU A 45 3.99 8.39 -1.01
CA LEU A 45 4.19 7.70 -2.28
C LEU A 45 3.03 6.74 -2.55
N MET A 46 2.36 6.93 -3.68
CA MET A 46 1.35 6.02 -4.22
C MET A 46 1.66 5.67 -5.67
N GLY A 47 1.36 4.44 -6.06
CA GLY A 47 1.43 3.97 -7.44
C GLY A 47 0.03 3.80 -8.03
N ARG A 48 -0.13 4.13 -9.31
CA ARG A 48 -1.36 3.80 -10.05
C ARG A 48 -1.22 2.43 -10.69
N ARG A 49 -2.13 1.50 -10.37
CA ARG A 49 -2.09 0.15 -10.94
C ARG A 49 -2.38 0.19 -12.44
N HIS A 50 -1.60 -0.58 -13.20
CA HIS A 50 -1.86 -0.79 -14.62
C HIS A 50 -3.28 -1.35 -14.86
N ALA A 51 -3.91 -0.94 -15.97
CA ALA A 51 -5.29 -1.29 -16.29
C ALA A 51 -5.52 -2.81 -16.47
N ALA A 52 -4.47 -3.56 -16.79
CA ALA A 52 -4.53 -5.01 -17.00
C ALA A 52 -4.42 -5.84 -15.70
N HIS A 53 -4.33 -5.23 -14.51
CA HIS A 53 -4.26 -6.01 -13.27
C HIS A 53 -5.59 -6.66 -12.91
N ALA A 54 -5.55 -7.95 -12.54
CA ALA A 54 -6.73 -8.74 -12.16
C ALA A 54 -7.42 -8.27 -10.87
N PHE A 55 -6.73 -7.50 -10.02
CA PHE A 55 -7.28 -6.96 -8.77
C PHE A 55 -7.13 -5.45 -8.81
N MET A 56 -8.22 -4.71 -8.58
CA MET A 56 -8.24 -3.23 -8.50
C MET A 56 -7.41 -2.49 -9.59
N PRO A 57 -7.62 -2.78 -10.90
CA PRO A 57 -6.91 -2.07 -11.97
C PRO A 57 -7.21 -0.58 -11.96
N GLY A 58 -6.21 0.24 -12.33
CA GLY A 58 -6.35 1.69 -12.46
C GLY A 58 -6.36 2.49 -11.16
N LYS A 59 -6.37 1.82 -10.00
CA LYS A 59 -6.45 2.46 -8.67
C LYS A 59 -5.11 2.99 -8.17
N PHE A 60 -5.16 4.03 -7.34
CA PHE A 60 -4.01 4.45 -6.55
C PHE A 60 -3.87 3.58 -5.31
N VAL A 61 -2.68 3.00 -5.14
CA VAL A 61 -2.38 2.08 -4.05
C VAL A 61 -1.01 2.39 -3.45
N PHE A 62 -0.82 2.03 -2.20
CA PHE A 62 0.52 1.97 -1.62
C PHE A 62 1.31 0.81 -2.23
N PRO A 63 2.65 0.95 -2.33
CA PRO A 63 3.53 -0.17 -2.68
C PRO A 63 3.31 -1.34 -1.71
N GLY A 64 3.22 -2.55 -2.24
CA GLY A 64 2.97 -3.72 -1.43
C GLY A 64 2.55 -4.93 -2.26
N GLY A 65 2.19 -6.00 -1.56
CA GLY A 65 1.82 -7.26 -2.19
C GLY A 65 1.43 -8.34 -1.21
N ARG A 66 1.00 -9.47 -1.76
CA ARG A 66 0.78 -10.69 -0.98
C ARG A 66 2.11 -11.20 -0.44
N THR A 67 2.09 -11.69 0.79
CA THR A 67 3.25 -12.35 1.41
C THR A 67 3.57 -13.66 0.69
N ASP A 68 4.85 -13.90 0.39
CA ASP A 68 5.35 -15.20 -0.05
C ASP A 68 5.64 -16.08 1.19
N PRO A 69 5.35 -17.40 1.16
CA PRO A 69 5.75 -18.30 2.23
C PRO A 69 7.23 -18.22 2.64
N ALA A 70 8.13 -17.78 1.75
CA ALA A 70 9.54 -17.59 2.03
C ALA A 70 9.85 -16.34 2.87
N ASP A 71 8.99 -15.31 2.88
CA ASP A 71 9.31 -14.00 3.46
C ASP A 71 9.69 -14.09 4.95
N SER A 72 8.99 -14.92 5.72
CA SER A 72 9.25 -15.12 7.16
C SER A 72 10.57 -15.84 7.48
N ARG A 73 11.24 -16.39 6.46
CA ARG A 73 12.49 -17.16 6.60
C ARG A 73 13.71 -16.38 6.12
N ILE A 74 13.51 -15.18 5.58
CA ILE A 74 14.58 -14.32 5.11
C ILE A 74 15.28 -13.72 6.34
N PRO A 75 16.61 -13.90 6.50
CA PRO A 75 17.36 -13.24 7.56
C PRO A 75 17.25 -11.72 7.43
N THR A 76 17.01 -11.04 8.55
CA THR A 76 17.02 -9.58 8.59
C THR A 76 18.45 -9.07 8.38
N ALA A 77 18.62 -8.06 7.51
CA ALA A 77 19.93 -7.46 7.25
C ALA A 77 20.55 -6.82 8.51
N THR A 78 19.71 -6.21 9.35
CA THR A 78 20.08 -5.62 10.65
C THR A 78 18.91 -5.78 11.62
N ALA A 79 19.18 -5.65 12.91
CA ALA A 79 18.13 -5.51 13.92
C ALA A 79 17.28 -4.25 13.64
N LEU A 80 16.07 -4.21 14.21
CA LEU A 80 15.26 -3.01 14.21
C LEU A 80 15.95 -1.90 15.01
N ASN A 81 15.61 -0.64 14.72
CA ASN A 81 15.98 0.46 15.59
C ASN A 81 15.36 0.22 16.98
N GLN A 82 16.13 0.44 18.05
CA GLN A 82 15.69 0.23 19.44
C GLN A 82 14.34 0.89 19.76
N HIS A 83 14.09 2.08 19.20
CA HIS A 83 12.83 2.79 19.41
C HIS A 83 11.63 2.08 18.78
N GLU A 84 11.84 1.40 17.65
CA GLU A 84 10.79 0.61 16.99
C GLU A 84 10.66 -0.78 17.60
N GLU A 85 11.77 -1.40 18.01
CA GLU A 85 11.79 -2.68 18.71
C GLU A 85 11.03 -2.61 20.04
N ALA A 86 11.15 -1.50 20.77
CA ALA A 86 10.43 -1.28 22.03
C ALA A 86 8.89 -1.18 21.88
N LYS A 87 8.35 -1.13 20.66
CA LYS A 87 6.91 -1.06 20.38
C LYS A 87 6.27 -2.42 20.06
N LEU A 88 7.08 -3.47 19.92
CA LEU A 88 6.62 -4.85 19.68
C LEU A 88 6.22 -5.52 20.99
#